data_AF-B7ZCB9-F1
#
_entry.id   AF-B7ZCB9-F1
#
_cell.length_a   1.000
_cell.length_b   1.000
_cell.length_c   1.000
_cell.angle_alpha   90.00
_cell.angle_beta   90.00
_cell.angle_gamma   90.00
#
_symmetry.space_group_name_H-M   'P 1'
#
loop_
_entity.id
_entity.type
_entity.pdbx_description
1 polymer ?
#
loop_
_entity_poly.entity_id
_entity_poly.type
_entity_poly.pdbx_seq_one_letter_code
_entity_poly.pdbx_strand_id
1 'polypeptide(L)'
;MALVSGISLDPEAAIGVTKRSPPKWVDGVDEIQYDVGRIKQKMKELASLHDKHLNRPTLDDSSEEEHAIEITTQEVTQLFHRCQRAVQ
;
A
#
# COMPACT_ATOMS: atom_id res chain seq x y z
N MET A 1 34.76 20.47 48.99
CA MET A 1 35.06 19.28 48.17
C MET A 1 33.74 18.63 47.79
N ALA A 2 33.40 18.62 46.50
CA ALA A 2 32.32 17.78 45.96
C ALA A 2 32.91 17.10 44.72
N LEU A 3 32.94 15.77 44.74
CA LEU A 3 33.56 14.94 43.72
C LEU A 3 32.65 14.94 42.48
N VAL A 4 33.19 15.42 41.35
CA VAL A 4 32.61 15.21 40.03
C VAL A 4 32.68 13.71 39.73
N SER A 5 31.53 13.04 39.77
CA SER A 5 31.45 11.65 39.36
C SER A 5 31.61 11.60 37.84
N GLY A 6 32.74 11.05 37.41
CA GLY A 6 33.09 10.90 36.00
C GLY A 6 32.04 10.10 35.25
N ILE A 7 31.58 10.67 34.14
CA ILE A 7 30.95 9.89 33.08
C ILE A 7 32.08 9.02 32.51
N SER A 8 32.09 7.73 32.83
CA SER A 8 32.89 6.76 32.10
C SER A 8 32.41 6.75 30.65
N LEU A 9 33.23 7.34 29.78
CA LEU A 9 33.09 7.22 28.33
C LEU A 9 33.63 5.84 27.94
N ASP A 10 32.87 4.79 28.24
CA ASP A 10 33.07 3.49 27.61
C ASP A 10 32.51 3.57 26.18
N PRO A 11 33.34 3.55 25.13
CA PRO A 11 32.86 3.59 23.74
C PRO A 11 32.06 2.33 23.37
N GLU A 12 32.15 1.26 24.17
CA GLU A 12 31.34 0.04 24.01
C GLU A 12 29.91 0.20 24.56
N ALA A 13 29.68 1.11 25.52
CA ALA A 13 28.34 1.41 26.04
C ALA A 13 27.51 2.28 25.06
N ALA A 14 28.16 2.90 24.06
CA ALA A 14 27.48 3.64 22.99
C ALA A 14 26.76 2.73 21.98
N ILE A 15 26.99 1.40 22.04
CA ILE A 15 26.21 0.41 21.27
C ILE A 15 24.86 0.12 21.99
N GLY A 16 24.41 1.04 22.84
CA GLY A 16 23.02 1.17 23.26
C GLY A 16 22.21 2.04 22.30
N VAL A 17 22.49 2.05 21.00
CA VAL A 17 21.50 2.52 20.02
C VAL A 17 20.30 1.60 20.20
N THR A 18 19.21 2.14 20.74
CA THR A 18 17.94 1.44 20.86
C THR A 18 17.63 0.75 19.53
N LYS A 19 17.91 -0.55 19.40
CA LYS A 19 17.54 -1.33 18.23
C LYS A 19 16.02 -1.39 18.22
N ARG A 20 15.38 -0.41 17.60
CA ARG A 20 13.96 -0.48 17.29
C ARG A 20 13.81 -1.65 16.33
N SER A 21 13.03 -2.65 16.72
CA SER A 21 12.66 -3.72 15.82
C SER A 21 12.08 -3.12 14.53
N PRO A 22 12.39 -3.70 13.37
CA PRO A 22 11.81 -3.23 12.12
C PRO A 22 10.28 -3.23 12.22
N PRO A 23 9.59 -2.32 11.51
CA PRO A 23 8.13 -2.36 11.43
C PRO A 23 7.64 -3.74 10.98
N LYS A 24 6.51 -4.19 11.51
CA LYS A 24 5.95 -5.53 11.20
C LYS A 24 5.66 -5.73 9.72
N TRP A 25 5.37 -4.65 8.98
CA TRP A 25 5.10 -4.72 7.55
C TRP A 25 6.34 -5.10 6.72
N VAL A 26 7.56 -4.99 7.27
CA VAL A 26 8.81 -5.29 6.56
C VAL A 26 8.83 -6.73 6.06
N ASP A 27 8.27 -7.67 6.83
CA ASP A 27 8.18 -9.08 6.43
C ASP A 27 7.16 -9.33 5.31
N GLY A 28 6.22 -8.40 5.09
CA GLY A 28 5.14 -8.47 4.10
C GLY A 28 5.36 -7.60 2.86
N VAL A 29 6.56 -7.02 2.67
CA VAL A 29 6.83 -6.07 1.58
C VAL A 29 6.56 -6.66 0.20
N ASP A 30 6.94 -7.91 -0.03
CA ASP A 30 6.74 -8.56 -1.34
C ASP A 30 5.26 -8.75 -1.66
N GLU A 31 4.44 -9.10 -0.66
CA GLU A 31 2.98 -9.22 -0.79
C GLU A 31 2.34 -7.85 -1.09
N ILE A 32 2.76 -6.81 -0.36
CA ILE A 32 2.29 -5.43 -0.59
C ILE A 32 2.67 -4.97 -2.00
N GLN A 33 3.91 -5.21 -2.44
CA GLN A 33 4.35 -4.85 -3.80
C GLN A 33 3.56 -5.60 -4.87
N TYR A 34 3.25 -6.87 -4.64
CA TYR A 34 2.41 -7.66 -5.53
C TYR A 34 1.00 -7.07 -5.64
N ASP A 35 0.35 -6.76 -4.50
CA ASP A 35 -0.98 -6.14 -4.50
C ASP A 35 -0.96 -4.75 -5.15
N VAL A 36 0.07 -3.94 -4.94
CA VAL A 36 0.28 -2.66 -5.65
C VAL A 36 0.41 -2.87 -7.17
N GLY A 37 1.11 -3.93 -7.60
CA GLY A 37 1.17 -4.33 -9.01
C GLY A 37 -0.22 -4.64 -9.58
N ARG A 38 -1.03 -5.39 -8.84
CA ARG A 38 -2.42 -5.72 -9.22
C ARG A 38 -3.31 -4.48 -9.29
N ILE A 39 -3.18 -3.56 -8.33
CA ILE A 39 -3.89 -2.27 -8.35
C ILE A 39 -3.57 -1.52 -9.63
N LYS A 40 -2.28 -1.38 -9.99
CA LYS A 40 -1.88 -0.69 -11.22
C LYS A 40 -2.49 -1.33 -12.47
N GLN A 41 -2.54 -2.67 -12.52
CA GLN A 41 -3.15 -3.38 -13.64
C GLN A 41 -4.66 -3.13 -13.72
N LYS A 42 -5.38 -3.25 -12.60
CA LYS A 42 -6.83 -3.02 -12.55
C LYS A 42 -7.21 -1.57 -12.80
N MET A 43 -6.38 -0.61 -12.42
CA MET A 43 -6.60 0.80 -12.78
C MET A 43 -6.54 1.04 -14.29
N LYS A 44 -5.68 0.32 -15.03
CA LYS A 44 -5.66 0.38 -16.50
C LYS A 44 -6.92 -0.24 -17.11
N GLU A 45 -7.36 -1.36 -16.56
CA GLU A 45 -8.61 -2.02 -16.97
C GLU A 45 -9.81 -1.11 -16.75
N LEU A 46 -9.93 -0.51 -15.55
CA LEU A 46 -10.98 0.44 -15.21
C LEU A 46 -10.98 1.65 -16.15
N ALA A 47 -9.80 2.21 -16.47
CA ALA A 47 -9.69 3.30 -17.44
C ALA A 47 -10.17 2.89 -18.84
N SER A 48 -9.84 1.67 -19.28
CA SER A 48 -10.32 1.14 -20.57
C SER A 48 -11.83 0.93 -20.59
N LEU A 49 -12.42 0.46 -19.49
CA LEU A 49 -13.88 0.30 -19.38
C LEU A 49 -14.59 1.66 -19.44
N HIS A 50 -14.07 2.66 -18.73
CA HIS A 50 -14.62 4.02 -18.79
C HIS A 50 -14.51 4.65 -20.18
N ASP A 51 -13.37 4.48 -20.86
CA ASP A 51 -13.19 4.99 -22.22
C ASP A 51 -14.18 4.35 -23.20
N LYS A 52 -14.34 3.02 -23.13
CA LYS A 52 -15.31 2.29 -23.95
C LYS A 52 -16.74 2.76 -23.70
N HIS A 53 -17.12 2.90 -22.43
CA HIS A 53 -18.47 3.31 -22.04
C HIS A 53 -18.80 4.73 -22.52
N LEU A 54 -17.84 5.65 -22.45
CA LEU A 54 -18.00 7.05 -22.88
C LEU A 54 -18.05 7.21 -24.40
N ASN A 55 -17.26 6.40 -25.12
CA ASN A 55 -17.10 6.50 -26.58
C ASN A 55 -18.04 5.55 -27.35
N ARG A 56 -19.10 5.02 -26.70
CA ARG A 56 -19.99 4.05 -27.35
C ARG A 56 -20.78 4.70 -28.51
N PRO A 57 -20.89 4.02 -29.67
CA PRO A 57 -21.56 4.58 -30.85
C PRO A 57 -23.09 4.51 -30.78
N THR A 58 -23.63 3.68 -29.87
CA THR A 58 -25.07 3.47 -29.68
C THR A 58 -25.51 3.91 -28.29
N LEU A 59 -26.68 4.53 -28.20
CA LEU A 59 -27.36 4.88 -26.96
C LEU A 59 -28.09 3.67 -26.34
N ASP A 60 -27.53 2.46 -26.50
CA ASP A 60 -28.03 1.32 -25.72
C ASP A 60 -27.63 1.47 -24.25
N ASP A 61 -28.50 0.97 -23.36
CA ASP A 61 -28.20 0.84 -21.94
C ASP A 61 -27.38 -0.43 -21.73
N SER A 62 -26.07 -0.35 -22.00
CA SER A 62 -25.12 -1.42 -21.70
C SER A 62 -24.88 -1.50 -20.18
N SER A 63 -25.89 -1.99 -19.46
CA SER A 63 -25.82 -2.24 -18.01
C SER A 63 -24.70 -3.20 -17.63
N GLU A 64 -24.25 -4.04 -18.56
CA GLU A 64 -23.10 -4.93 -18.38
C GLU A 64 -21.78 -4.16 -18.23
N GLU A 65 -21.57 -3.08 -18.99
CA GLU A 65 -20.35 -2.26 -18.88
C GLU A 65 -20.32 -1.45 -17.59
N GLU A 66 -21.46 -0.88 -17.20
CA GLU A 66 -21.59 -0.20 -15.90
C GLU A 66 -21.33 -1.17 -14.75
N HIS A 67 -21.89 -2.38 -14.84
CA HIS A 67 -21.64 -3.42 -13.83
C HIS A 67 -20.18 -3.84 -13.77
N ALA A 68 -19.50 -3.97 -14.92
CA ALA A 68 -18.08 -4.28 -14.96
C ALA A 68 -17.24 -3.17 -14.31
N ILE A 69 -17.55 -1.89 -14.59
CA ILE A 69 -16.92 -0.73 -13.96
C ILE A 69 -17.08 -0.78 -12.44
N GLU A 70 -18.29 -1.06 -11.94
CA GLU A 70 -18.56 -1.18 -10.51
C GLU A 70 -17.74 -2.30 -9.86
N ILE A 71 -17.73 -3.49 -10.47
CA ILE A 71 -16.96 -4.63 -9.97
C ILE A 71 -15.47 -4.28 -9.90
N THR A 72 -14.88 -3.79 -11.00
CA THR A 72 -13.45 -3.45 -11.03
C THR A 72 -13.11 -2.36 -10.01
N THR A 73 -14.00 -1.38 -9.81
CA THR A 73 -13.84 -0.34 -8.79
C THR A 73 -13.83 -0.92 -7.37
N GLN A 74 -14.74 -1.84 -7.07
CA GLN A 74 -14.78 -2.53 -5.77
C GLN A 74 -13.52 -3.37 -5.54
N GLU A 75 -13.05 -4.09 -6.55
CA GLU A 75 -11.82 -4.88 -6.45
C GLU A 75 -10.59 -4.01 -6.18
N VAL A 76 -10.45 -2.89 -6.89
CA VAL A 76 -9.38 -1.91 -6.64
C VAL A 76 -9.44 -1.40 -5.19
N THR A 77 -10.63 -1.05 -4.72
CA THR A 77 -10.86 -0.56 -3.34
C THR A 77 -10.48 -1.62 -2.30
N GLN A 78 -10.86 -2.87 -2.52
CA GLN A 78 -10.51 -3.98 -1.63
C GLN A 78 -8.99 -4.23 -1.56
N LEU A 79 -8.29 -4.13 -2.70
CA LEU A 79 -6.83 -4.25 -2.74
C LEU A 79 -6.15 -3.11 -1.97
N PHE A 80 -6.64 -1.87 -2.08
CA PHE A 80 -6.14 -0.76 -1.27
C PHE A 80 -6.33 -1.00 0.23
N HIS A 81 -7.51 -1.46 0.65
CA HIS A 81 -7.75 -1.82 2.05
C HIS A 81 -6.86 -2.97 2.53
N ARG A 82 -6.55 -3.94 1.67
CA ARG A 82 -5.59 -5.00 1.99
C ARG A 82 -4.19 -4.45 2.22
N CYS A 83 -3.70 -3.59 1.33
CA CYS A 83 -2.42 -2.91 1.50
C CYS A 83 -2.38 -2.08 2.79
N GLN A 84 -3.46 -1.33 3.07
CA GLN A 84 -3.56 -0.54 4.31
C GLN A 84 -3.42 -1.42 5.55
N ARG A 85 -4.15 -2.55 5.61
CA ARG A 85 -4.06 -3.48 6.75
C ARG A 85 -2.68 -4.11 6.89
N ALA A 86 -1.96 -4.31 5.79
CA ALA A 86 -0.62 -4.89 5.80
C ALA A 86 0.45 -3.90 6.32
N VAL A 87 0.20 -2.60 6.21
CA VAL A 87 1.15 -1.54 6.63
C VAL A 87 0.90 -1.04 8.06
N GLN A 88 -0.34 -1.15 8.57
CA GLN A 88 -0.76 -0.65 9.88
C GLN A 88 -0.25 -1.46 11.08
#